data_AF-A0A9D7M232-F1
#
_entry.id   AF-A0A9D7M232-F1
#
_cell.length_a   1.000
_cell.length_b   1.000
_cell.length_c   1.000
_cell.angle_alpha   90.00
_cell.angle_beta   90.00
_cell.angle_gamma   90.00
#
_symmetry.space_group_name_H-M   'P 1'
#
loop_
_entity.id
_entity.type
_entity.pdbx_description
1 polymer ?
#
loop_
_entity_poly.entity_id
_entity_poly.type
_entity_poly.pdbx_seq_one_letter_code
_entity_poly.pdbx_strand_id
1 'polypeptide(L)'
;MKWSALHDAAGVVAMLAGLAAEPMRPEVRNFPALMRDSGGWRRNLAEQGIDDLSAVMEPGLAALLAVHARGINPATAALALWQEFCAARAALLALTPPPEDNAPRRFA
;
A
#
# COMPACT_ATOMS: atom_id res chain seq x y z
N MET A 1 5.99 -5.16 9.36
CA MET A 1 6.86 -6.00 8.50
C MET A 1 6.34 -5.99 7.06
N LYS A 2 5.26 -6.71 6.67
CA LYS A 2 4.75 -6.74 5.28
C LYS A 2 4.40 -5.37 4.66
N TRP A 3 3.65 -4.53 5.39
CA TRP A 3 3.23 -3.21 4.89
C TRP A 3 4.40 -2.28 4.50
N SER A 4 5.47 -2.25 5.31
CA SER A 4 6.65 -1.43 4.98
C SER A 4 7.37 -1.97 3.75
N ALA A 5 7.61 -3.28 3.70
CA ALA A 5 8.28 -3.92 2.57
C ALA A 5 7.51 -3.72 1.25
N LEU A 6 6.18 -3.73 1.31
CA LEU A 6 5.32 -3.44 0.17
C LEU A 6 5.52 -2.01 -0.37
N HIS A 7 5.70 -1.03 0.52
CA HIS A 7 5.99 0.35 0.13
C HIS A 7 7.41 0.52 -0.41
N ASP A 8 8.37 -0.20 0.16
CA ASP A 8 9.74 -0.21 -0.36
C ASP A 8 9.77 -0.79 -1.79
N ALA A 9 9.08 -1.92 -2.02
CA ALA A 9 8.93 -2.52 -3.34
C ALA A 9 8.21 -1.59 -4.32
N ALA A 10 7.13 -0.96 -3.88
CA ALA A 10 6.42 0.03 -4.70
C ALA A 10 7.30 1.23 -5.06
N GLY A 11 8.19 1.66 -4.15
CA GLY A 11 9.20 2.68 -4.43
C GLY A 11 10.13 2.28 -5.58
N VAL A 12 10.56 1.02 -5.64
CA VAL A 12 11.33 0.48 -6.77
C VAL A 12 10.51 0.50 -8.06
N VAL A 13 9.24 0.10 -8.01
CA VAL A 13 8.34 0.16 -9.17
C VAL A 13 8.18 1.59 -9.69
N ALA A 14 8.01 2.57 -8.79
CA ALA A 14 7.95 3.99 -9.15
C ALA A 14 9.23 4.47 -9.84
N MET A 15 10.41 4.08 -9.33
CA MET A 15 11.69 4.40 -9.97
C MET A 15 11.80 3.80 -11.38
N LEU A 16 11.40 2.54 -11.56
CA LEU A 16 11.38 1.89 -12.88
C LEU A 16 10.39 2.56 -13.85
N ALA A 17 9.33 3.17 -13.34
CA ALA A 17 8.38 3.98 -14.10
C ALA A 17 8.88 5.40 -14.41
N GLY A 18 10.06 5.80 -13.91
CA GLY A 18 10.59 7.16 -14.06
C GLY A 18 9.93 8.20 -13.16
N LEU A 19 9.28 7.76 -12.08
CA LEU A 19 8.64 8.62 -11.08
C LEU A 19 9.58 8.89 -9.90
N ALA A 20 9.41 10.05 -9.26
CA ALA A 20 10.04 10.33 -7.98
C ALA A 20 9.41 9.46 -6.88
N ALA A 21 10.22 9.06 -5.90
CA ALA A 21 9.72 8.33 -4.75
C ALA A 21 8.70 9.17 -3.96
N GLU A 22 7.53 8.60 -3.68
CA GLU A 22 6.52 9.24 -2.84
C GLU A 22 7.00 9.23 -1.38
N PRO A 23 7.00 10.39 -0.68
CA PRO A 23 7.35 10.41 0.73
C PRO A 23 6.30 9.65 1.56
N MET A 24 6.77 8.81 2.48
CA MET A 24 5.89 8.04 3.36
C MET A 24 5.14 8.96 4.32
N ARG A 25 3.85 9.19 4.05
CA ARG A 25 2.97 10.02 4.88
C ARG A 25 2.61 9.32 6.22
N PRO A 26 2.37 10.07 7.31
CA PRO A 26 2.04 9.48 8.61
C PRO A 26 0.82 8.56 8.60
N GLU A 27 -0.21 8.89 7.82
CA GLU A 27 -1.46 8.10 7.73
C GLU A 27 -1.18 6.73 7.12
N VAL A 28 -0.32 6.69 6.10
CA VAL A 28 0.14 5.45 5.46
C VAL A 28 0.98 4.64 6.44
N ARG A 29 1.96 5.27 7.09
CA ARG A 29 2.87 4.59 8.01
C ARG A 29 2.14 3.98 9.21
N ASN A 30 1.17 4.70 9.77
CA ASN A 30 0.46 4.32 10.99
C ASN A 30 -0.70 3.35 10.74
N PHE A 31 -1.11 3.15 9.48
CA PHE A 31 -2.24 2.30 9.09
C PHE A 31 -2.25 0.91 9.76
N PRO A 32 -1.15 0.12 9.78
CA PRO A 32 -1.19 -1.21 10.40
C PRO A 32 -1.42 -1.19 11.92
N ALA A 33 -1.03 -0.11 12.60
CA ALA A 33 -1.31 0.06 14.02
C ALA A 33 -2.80 0.40 14.22
N LEU A 34 -3.30 1.39 13.48
CA LEU A 34 -4.71 1.80 13.53
C LEU A 34 -5.68 0.64 13.25
N MET A 35 -5.38 -0.19 12.25
CA MET A 35 -6.22 -1.35 11.92
C MET A 35 -6.19 -2.44 12.99
N ARG A 36 -5.04 -2.62 13.67
CA ARG A 36 -4.92 -3.57 14.78
C ARG A 36 -5.82 -3.16 15.94
N ASP A 37 -5.83 -1.86 16.25
CA ASP A 37 -6.61 -1.28 17.35
C ASP A 37 -8.11 -1.27 17.04
N SER A 38 -8.48 -1.12 15.76
CA SER A 38 -9.88 -1.12 15.30
C SER A 38 -10.56 -2.49 15.38
N GLY A 39 -9.82 -3.58 15.15
CA GLY A 39 -10.34 -4.95 15.18
C GLY A 39 -11.46 -5.25 14.15
N GLY A 40 -12.12 -6.40 14.34
CA GLY A 40 -13.31 -6.79 13.59
C GLY A 40 -13.10 -6.98 12.07
N TRP A 41 -14.19 -6.80 11.31
CA TRP A 41 -14.19 -7.05 9.86
C TRP A 41 -13.24 -6.14 9.08
N ARG A 42 -13.08 -4.88 9.52
CA ARG A 42 -12.19 -3.90 8.89
C ARG A 42 -10.75 -4.38 8.95
N ARG A 43 -10.32 -4.87 10.11
CA ARG A 43 -8.98 -5.44 10.30
C ARG A 43 -8.76 -6.65 9.39
N ASN A 44 -9.70 -7.59 9.38
CA ASN A 44 -9.56 -8.80 8.56
C ASN A 44 -9.46 -8.47 7.07
N LEU A 45 -10.28 -7.51 6.60
CA LEU A 45 -10.24 -7.07 5.21
C LEU A 45 -8.95 -6.32 4.87
N ALA A 46 -8.42 -5.52 5.79
CA ALA A 46 -7.13 -4.86 5.61
C ALA A 46 -5.96 -5.85 5.59
N GLU A 47 -5.96 -6.85 6.47
CA GLU A 47 -4.95 -7.91 6.50
C GLU A 47 -4.96 -8.70 5.18
N GLN A 48 -6.15 -9.13 4.72
CA GLN A 48 -6.30 -9.81 3.43
C GLN A 48 -5.81 -8.94 2.27
N GLY A 49 -6.21 -7.67 2.22
CA GLY A 49 -5.80 -6.79 1.13
C GLY A 49 -4.29 -6.48 1.10
N ILE A 50 -3.62 -6.47 2.26
CA ILE A 50 -2.15 -6.38 2.33
C ILE A 50 -1.52 -7.66 1.75
N ASP A 51 -2.08 -8.83 2.06
CA ASP A 51 -1.60 -10.10 1.53
C ASP A 51 -1.81 -10.20 0.01
N ASP A 52 -2.98 -9.78 -0.50
CA ASP A 52 -3.29 -9.73 -1.92
C ASP A 52 -2.33 -8.78 -2.67
N LEU A 53 -2.07 -7.59 -2.11
CA LEU A 53 -1.12 -6.67 -2.72
C LEU A 53 0.30 -7.23 -2.74
N SER A 54 0.70 -7.94 -1.69
CA SER A 54 2.02 -8.59 -1.65
C SER A 54 2.12 -9.68 -2.73
N ALA A 55 1.07 -10.48 -2.89
CA ALA A 55 0.99 -11.55 -3.88
C ALA A 55 1.04 -11.04 -5.33
N VAL A 56 0.60 -9.81 -5.59
CA VAL A 56 0.74 -9.16 -6.92
C VAL A 56 2.08 -8.45 -7.08
N MET A 57 2.54 -7.75 -6.03
CA MET A 57 3.75 -6.92 -6.07
C MET A 57 5.01 -7.76 -6.29
N GLU A 58 5.16 -8.87 -5.57
CA GLU A 58 6.36 -9.71 -5.63
C GLU A 58 6.64 -10.24 -7.06
N PRO A 59 5.71 -10.94 -7.74
CA PRO A 59 5.93 -11.39 -9.10
C PRO A 59 5.96 -10.23 -10.11
N GLY A 60 5.17 -9.18 -9.90
CA GLY A 60 5.16 -7.99 -10.77
C GLY A 60 6.52 -7.29 -10.80
N LEU A 61 7.09 -7.01 -9.64
CA LEU A 61 8.43 -6.41 -9.53
C LEU A 61 9.51 -7.35 -10.09
N ALA A 62 9.45 -8.64 -9.79
CA ALA A 62 10.40 -9.61 -10.32
C ALA A 62 10.40 -9.64 -11.86
N ALA A 63 9.22 -9.58 -12.48
CA ALA A 63 9.08 -9.52 -13.93
C ALA A 63 9.66 -8.22 -14.51
N LEU A 64 9.38 -7.07 -13.89
CA LEU A 64 9.93 -5.77 -14.33
C LEU A 64 11.47 -5.76 -14.25
N LEU A 65 12.05 -6.28 -13.18
CA LEU A 65 13.50 -6.40 -13.01
C LEU A 65 14.11 -7.34 -14.07
N ALA A 66 13.44 -8.45 -14.38
CA ALA A 66 13.90 -9.37 -15.43
C ALA A 66 13.88 -8.74 -16.84
N VAL A 67 12.85 -7.95 -17.14
CA VAL A 67 12.76 -7.18 -18.40
C VAL A 67 13.88 -6.13 -18.46
N HIS A 68 14.07 -5.38 -17.37
CA HIS A 68 15.12 -4.36 -17.26
C HIS A 68 16.52 -4.96 -17.42
N ALA A 69 16.80 -6.10 -16.80
CA ALA A 69 18.08 -6.79 -16.90
C ALA A 69 18.42 -7.26 -18.33
N ARG A 70 17.41 -7.40 -19.21
CA ARG A 70 17.60 -7.69 -20.64
C ARG A 70 17.80 -6.42 -21.48
N GLY A 71 17.91 -5.25 -20.87
CA GLY A 71 18.04 -3.96 -21.56
C GLY A 71 16.73 -3.44 -22.16
N ILE A 72 15.59 -4.06 -21.84
CA ILE A 72 14.28 -3.62 -22.32
C ILE A 72 13.71 -2.62 -21.31
N ASN A 73 13.17 -1.52 -21.79
CA ASN A 73 12.58 -0.49 -20.92
C ASN A 73 11.26 -0.99 -20.30
N PRO A 74 11.16 -1.15 -18.95
CA PRO A 74 9.96 -1.63 -18.28
C PRO A 74 8.96 -0.51 -17.92
N ALA A 75 9.23 0.75 -18.25
CA ALA A 75 8.56 1.91 -17.66
C ALA A 75 7.03 1.89 -17.78
N THR A 76 6.46 1.53 -18.94
CA THR A 76 5.01 1.48 -19.13
C THR A 76 4.35 0.43 -18.23
N ALA A 77 4.95 -0.76 -18.12
CA ALA A 77 4.43 -1.81 -17.26
C ALA A 77 4.61 -1.47 -15.77
N ALA A 78 5.73 -0.83 -15.42
CA ALA A 78 5.98 -0.34 -14.07
C ALA A 78 4.96 0.74 -13.67
N LEU A 79 4.64 1.66 -14.57
CA LEU A 79 3.63 2.70 -14.32
C LEU A 79 2.26 2.10 -14.03
N ALA A 80 1.84 1.09 -14.80
CA ALA A 80 0.57 0.41 -14.58
C ALA A 80 0.53 -0.27 -13.20
N LEU A 81 1.56 -1.04 -12.84
CA LEU A 81 1.64 -1.70 -11.53
C LEU A 81 1.66 -0.68 -10.37
N TRP A 82 2.37 0.45 -10.55
CA TRP A 82 2.39 1.53 -9.57
C TRP A 82 1.00 2.14 -9.37
N GLN A 83 0.26 2.40 -10.44
CA GLN A 83 -1.10 2.95 -10.37
C GLN A 83 -2.07 2.00 -9.65
N GLU A 84 -2.00 0.70 -9.96
CA GLU A 84 -2.79 -0.33 -9.28
C GLU A 84 -2.47 -0.39 -7.78
N PHE A 85 -1.18 -0.35 -7.42
CA PHE A 85 -0.76 -0.29 -6.02
C PHE A 85 -1.29 0.97 -5.32
N CYS A 86 -1.21 2.14 -5.95
CA CYS A 86 -1.74 3.39 -5.40
C CYS A 86 -3.26 3.31 -5.18
N ALA A 87 -4.01 2.78 -6.14
CA ALA A 87 -5.46 2.63 -6.04
C ALA A 87 -5.85 1.66 -4.91
N ALA A 88 -5.22 0.49 -4.85
CA ALA A 88 -5.49 -0.49 -3.81
C ALA A 88 -5.07 0.00 -2.42
N ARG A 89 -3.93 0.70 -2.30
CA ARG A 89 -3.49 1.35 -1.06
C ARG A 89 -4.53 2.38 -0.59
N ALA A 90 -5.04 3.21 -1.49
CA ALA A 90 -6.07 4.19 -1.14
C ALA A 90 -7.35 3.50 -0.63
N ALA A 91 -7.77 2.41 -1.25
CA ALA A 91 -8.91 1.61 -0.80
C ALA A 91 -8.69 1.01 0.60
N LEU A 92 -7.48 0.51 0.90
CA LEU A 92 -7.14 0.02 2.23
C LEU A 92 -7.18 1.13 3.28
N LEU A 93 -6.63 2.31 2.98
CA LEU A 93 -6.66 3.45 3.90
C LEU A 93 -8.09 3.90 4.21
N ALA A 94 -9.01 3.77 3.26
CA ALA A 94 -10.43 4.07 3.46
C ALA A 94 -11.14 3.11 4.43
N LEU A 95 -10.53 1.98 4.80
CA LEU A 95 -11.04 1.09 5.84
C LEU A 95 -10.79 1.63 7.25
N THR A 96 -9.88 2.60 7.42
CA THR A 96 -9.59 3.22 8.71
C THR A 96 -10.90 3.80 9.28
N PRO A 97 -11.27 3.48 10.53
CA PRO A 97 -12.46 4.07 11.12
C PRO A 97 -12.34 5.61 11.12
N PRO A 98 -13.47 6.32 11.00
CA PRO A 98 -13.45 7.76 11.19
C PRO A 98 -12.84 8.05 12.57
N PRO A 99 -12.10 9.16 12.75
CA PRO A 99 -11.70 9.60 14.07
C PRO A 99 -12.96 9.63 14.94
N GLU A 100 -12.93 8.95 16.10
CA GLU A 100 -14.08 8.99 17.00
C GLU A 100 -14.42 10.47 17.22
N ASP A 101 -15.65 10.87 16.89
CA ASP A 101 -16.20 12.12 17.39
C ASP A 101 -16.09 12.01 18.90
N ASN A 102 -15.08 12.68 19.46
CA ASN A 102 -14.86 12.84 20.88
C ASN A 102 -15.97 13.77 21.42
N ALA A 103 -17.23 13.39 21.21
CA ALA A 103 -18.37 14.00 21.82
C ALA A 103 -18.28 13.66 23.31
N PRO A 104 -18.19 14.66 24.21
CA PRO A 104 -18.10 14.39 25.62
C PRO A 104 -19.30 13.52 26.01
N ARG A 105 -19.03 12.36 26.61
CA ARG A 105 -20.07 11.51 27.21
C ARG A 105 -20.84 12.42 28.18
N ARG A 106 -22.05 12.81 27.79
CA ARG A 106 -22.98 13.52 28.67
C ARG A 106 -23.31 12.57 29.80
N PHE A 107 -22.65 12.75 30.94
CA PHE A 107 -23.07 12.18 32.19
C PHE A 107 -24.47 12.75 32.48
N ALA A 108 -25.46 11.86 32.54
CA ALA A 108 -26.81 12.14 33.01
C ALA A 108 -26.92 11.75 34.48
#